data_AF-A0A0W0GKP5-F1
#
_entry.id   AF-A0A0W0GKP5-F1
#
_cell.length_a   1.000
_cell.length_b   1.000
_cell.length_c   1.000
_cell.angle_alpha   90.00
_cell.angle_beta   90.00
_cell.angle_gamma   90.00
#
_symmetry.space_group_name_H-M   'P 1'
#
loop_
_entity.id
_entity.type
_entity.pdbx_description
1 polymer ?
#
loop_
_entity_poly.entity_id
_entity_poly.type
_entity_poly.pdbx_seq_one_letter_code
_entity_poly.pdbx_strand_id
1 'polypeptide(L)'
;MIGQLGLFQGTRLSEPEPKTTVKLGRRAAQIPLRQKQREAARRLMEILKELKGKDIFIGSYSASGGHFWLDNLKISKLRVEAFRTERDETCPPSVIVLSGNKGACIRIFADDLLTVREQEYPDYHHYLLDFWNGFGQSPINNYRSHYACLAITKFKE
;
A
#
# COMPACT_ATOMS: atom_id res chain seq x y z
N MET A 1 7.78 -47.74 31.23
CA MET A 1 7.96 -47.37 29.81
C MET A 1 7.41 -45.96 29.63
N ILE A 2 8.30 -44.96 29.58
CA ILE A 2 7.92 -43.56 29.37
C ILE A 2 7.82 -43.35 27.87
N GLY A 3 6.58 -43.23 27.38
CA GLY A 3 6.26 -43.14 25.96
C GLY A 3 6.76 -41.84 25.34
N GLN A 4 7.37 -41.99 24.17
CA GLN A 4 7.88 -40.99 23.24
C GLN A 4 6.76 -40.11 22.63
N LEU A 5 5.86 -39.58 23.45
CA LEU A 5 4.72 -38.74 23.04
C LEU A 5 4.94 -37.24 23.33
N GLY A 6 6.07 -36.87 23.93
CA GLY A 6 6.40 -35.49 24.29
C GLY A 6 6.95 -34.63 23.16
N LEU A 7 7.26 -35.17 21.98
CA LEU A 7 7.95 -34.42 20.92
C LEU A 7 7.03 -33.48 20.11
N PHE A 8 5.71 -33.61 20.23
CA PHE A 8 4.73 -32.84 19.42
C PHE A 8 3.82 -31.93 20.25
N GLN A 9 4.02 -31.85 21.57
CA GLN A 9 3.35 -30.86 22.42
C GLN A 9 4.20 -29.59 22.47
N GLY A 10 3.98 -28.62 21.57
CA GLY A 10 4.57 -27.30 21.84
C GLY A 10 4.74 -26.29 20.71
N THR A 11 4.29 -26.54 19.49
CA THR A 11 4.27 -25.49 18.47
C THR A 11 2.89 -25.40 17.86
N ARG A 12 2.12 -24.39 18.28
CA ARG A 12 1.02 -23.87 17.45
C ARG A 12 1.68 -23.41 16.15
N LEU A 13 1.63 -24.23 15.11
CA LEU A 13 1.94 -23.79 13.76
C LEU A 13 1.08 -22.56 13.50
N SER A 14 1.71 -21.42 13.18
CA SER A 14 1.00 -20.19 12.90
C SER A 14 -0.04 -20.47 11.81
N GLU A 15 -1.30 -20.15 12.08
CA GLU A 15 -2.37 -20.34 11.10
C GLU A 15 -1.97 -19.64 9.80
N PRO A 16 -2.09 -20.31 8.63
CA PRO A 16 -1.71 -19.72 7.37
C PRO A 16 -2.54 -18.47 7.13
N GLU A 17 -1.91 -17.38 6.70
CA GLU A 17 -2.62 -16.13 6.46
C GLU A 17 -3.78 -16.35 5.47
N PRO A 18 -4.96 -15.77 5.73
CA PRO A 18 -6.13 -15.96 4.89
C PRO A 18 -5.88 -15.41 3.49
N LYS A 19 -6.03 -16.27 2.48
CA LYS A 19 -5.92 -15.89 1.07
C LYS A 19 -7.20 -15.25 0.58
N THR A 20 -7.06 -14.22 -0.25
CA THR A 20 -8.20 -13.55 -0.88
C THR A 20 -8.51 -14.23 -2.21
N THR A 21 -9.76 -14.64 -2.41
CA THR A 21 -10.21 -15.20 -3.68
C THR A 21 -10.61 -14.08 -4.62
N VAL A 22 -10.01 -14.03 -5.79
CA VAL A 22 -10.33 -13.07 -6.85
C VAL A 22 -10.89 -13.79 -8.06
N LYS A 23 -11.86 -13.17 -8.73
CA LYS A 23 -12.57 -13.76 -9.88
C LYS A 23 -12.43 -12.90 -11.12
N LEU A 24 -12.20 -13.54 -12.26
CA LEU A 24 -12.24 -12.92 -13.58
C LEU A 24 -13.09 -13.79 -14.51
N GLY A 25 -14.33 -13.38 -14.74
CA GLY A 25 -15.32 -14.20 -15.42
C GLY A 25 -15.53 -15.53 -14.69
N ARG A 26 -15.26 -16.65 -15.36
CA ARG A 26 -15.36 -18.01 -14.78
C ARG A 26 -14.11 -18.47 -14.04
N ARG A 27 -13.00 -17.73 -14.11
CA ARG A 27 -11.72 -18.10 -13.48
C ARG A 27 -11.65 -17.52 -12.08
N ALA A 28 -11.08 -18.27 -11.14
CA ALA A 28 -10.80 -17.82 -9.79
C ALA A 28 -9.34 -18.12 -9.40
N ALA A 29 -8.73 -17.23 -8.63
CA ALA A 29 -7.39 -17.40 -8.08
C ALA A 29 -7.38 -17.03 -6.59
N GLN A 30 -6.54 -17.70 -5.81
CA GLN A 30 -6.32 -17.36 -4.40
C GLN A 30 -4.96 -16.68 -4.25
N ILE A 31 -4.97 -15.44 -3.76
CA ILE A 31 -3.77 -14.61 -3.65
C ILE A 31 -3.56 -14.26 -2.17
N PRO A 32 -2.32 -14.35 -1.64
CA PRO A 32 -1.99 -13.87 -0.29
C PRO A 32 -1.93 -12.33 -0.28
N LEU A 33 -3.11 -11.70 -0.41
CA LEU A 33 -3.21 -10.26 -0.64
C LEU A 33 -2.75 -9.45 0.58
N ARG A 34 -3.16 -9.86 1.78
CA ARG A 34 -2.76 -9.20 3.04
C ARG A 34 -1.25 -9.18 3.22
N GLN A 35 -0.57 -10.29 2.94
CA GLN A 35 0.88 -10.35 2.98
C GLN A 35 1.52 -9.30 2.06
N LYS A 36 1.09 -9.26 0.79
CA LYS A 36 1.61 -8.29 -0.20
C LYS A 36 1.34 -6.85 0.22
N GLN A 37 0.16 -6.57 0.75
CA GLN A 37 -0.21 -5.25 1.25
C GLN A 37 0.67 -4.83 2.43
N ARG A 38 0.94 -5.75 3.35
CA ARG A 38 1.84 -5.51 4.48
C ARG A 38 3.26 -5.20 4.03
N GLU A 39 3.77 -5.96 3.06
CA GLU A 39 5.09 -5.75 2.47
C GLU A 39 5.17 -4.40 1.75
N ALA A 40 4.19 -4.08 0.90
CA ALA A 40 4.12 -2.82 0.16
C ALA A 40 3.99 -1.61 1.11
N ALA A 41 3.15 -1.70 2.13
CA ALA A 41 2.98 -0.63 3.12
C ALA A 41 4.23 -0.42 3.96
N ARG A 42 4.95 -1.50 4.33
CA ARG A 42 6.25 -1.39 5.01
C ARG A 42 7.26 -0.68 4.13
N ARG A 43 7.36 -1.07 2.85
CA ARG A 43 8.26 -0.43 1.90
C ARG A 43 7.94 1.05 1.70
N LEU A 44 6.66 1.38 1.57
CA LEU A 44 6.21 2.78 1.49
C LEU A 44 6.65 3.58 2.72
N MET A 45 6.48 3.02 3.93
CA MET A 45 6.88 3.70 5.17
C MET A 45 8.39 3.95 5.25
N GLU A 46 9.22 3.06 4.70
CA GLU A 46 10.68 3.29 4.59
C GLU A 46 10.98 4.48 3.69
N ILE A 47 10.43 4.50 2.47
CA ILE A 47 10.59 5.61 1.52
C ILE A 47 10.10 6.93 2.14
N LEU A 48 8.94 6.93 2.79
CA LEU A 48 8.37 8.13 3.40
C LEU A 48 9.21 8.68 4.56
N LYS A 49 9.96 7.83 5.28
CA LYS A 49 10.93 8.29 6.29
C LYS A 49 12.06 9.07 5.63
N GLU A 50 12.55 8.62 4.48
CA GLU A 50 13.62 9.31 3.74
C GLU A 50 13.15 10.63 3.11
N LEU A 51 11.87 10.71 2.74
CA LEU A 51 11.26 11.89 2.14
C LEU A 51 10.74 12.90 3.18
N LYS A 52 10.70 12.54 4.45
CA LYS A 52 10.17 13.40 5.52
C LYS A 52 10.89 14.76 5.55
N GLY A 53 10.10 15.83 5.59
CA GLY A 53 10.59 17.21 5.60
C GLY A 53 11.01 17.78 4.24
N LYS A 54 11.07 16.96 3.18
CA LYS A 54 11.40 17.40 1.82
C LYS A 54 10.16 17.84 1.05
N ASP A 55 10.38 18.56 -0.03
CA ASP A 55 9.33 18.85 -1.00
C ASP A 55 9.14 17.64 -1.92
N ILE A 56 7.90 17.18 -2.04
CA ILE A 56 7.53 16.09 -2.95
C ILE A 56 6.41 16.55 -3.88
N PHE A 57 6.23 15.84 -4.98
CA PHE A 57 5.19 16.08 -5.96
C PHE A 57 4.35 14.82 -6.10
N ILE A 58 3.04 15.00 -6.22
CA ILE A 58 2.10 13.90 -6.27
C ILE A 58 1.37 13.94 -7.61
N GLY A 59 1.43 12.82 -8.31
CA GLY A 59 0.55 12.52 -9.43
C GLY A 59 -0.44 11.44 -9.04
N SER A 60 -1.65 11.47 -9.59
CA SER A 60 -2.60 10.38 -9.44
C SER A 60 -3.31 10.12 -10.76
N TYR A 61 -3.29 8.86 -11.17
CA TYR A 61 -4.01 8.36 -12.32
C TYR A 61 -5.04 7.32 -11.86
N SER A 62 -6.32 7.65 -11.99
CA SER A 62 -7.40 6.69 -11.79
C SER A 62 -7.63 5.94 -13.10
N ALA A 63 -7.39 4.63 -13.12
CA ALA A 63 -7.70 3.83 -14.30
C ALA A 63 -9.20 3.54 -14.48
N SER A 64 -10.05 4.06 -13.59
CA SER A 64 -11.48 3.78 -13.55
C SER A 64 -12.37 4.83 -14.24
N GLY A 65 -11.84 5.54 -15.25
CA GLY A 65 -12.63 6.46 -16.08
C GLY A 65 -12.88 7.82 -15.45
N GLY A 66 -12.01 8.28 -14.55
CA GLY A 66 -12.01 9.68 -14.12
C GLY A 66 -11.67 10.60 -15.30
N HIS A 67 -12.44 11.67 -15.49
CA HIS A 67 -12.21 12.65 -16.56
C HIS A 67 -11.04 13.62 -16.28
N PHE A 68 -10.46 13.55 -15.08
CA PHE A 68 -9.34 14.39 -14.67
C PHE A 68 -8.27 13.54 -14.00
N TRP A 69 -7.01 13.94 -14.17
CA TRP A 69 -5.89 13.40 -13.42
C TRP A 69 -5.27 14.53 -12.59
N LEU A 70 -4.67 14.15 -11.47
CA LEU A 70 -3.82 15.07 -10.72
C LEU A 70 -2.39 14.85 -11.18
N ASP A 71 -1.70 15.92 -11.51
CA ASP A 71 -0.28 15.86 -11.85
C ASP A 71 0.48 16.96 -11.14
N ASN A 72 1.71 16.64 -10.72
CA ASN A 72 2.65 17.56 -10.08
C ASN A 72 2.07 18.38 -8.90
N LEU A 73 1.17 17.79 -8.11
CA LEU A 73 0.66 18.42 -6.89
C LEU A 73 1.78 18.48 -5.84
N LYS A 74 2.33 19.68 -5.63
CA LYS A 74 3.41 19.89 -4.67
C LYS A 74 2.92 19.79 -3.22
N ILE A 75 3.53 18.89 -2.46
CA ILE A 75 3.46 18.85 -0.99
C ILE A 75 4.79 19.39 -0.46
N SER A 76 4.76 20.61 0.08
CA SER A 76 5.95 21.23 0.66
C SER A 76 6.19 20.83 2.11
N LYS A 77 7.46 20.56 2.44
CA LYS A 77 7.91 20.04 3.74
C LYS A 77 7.05 18.88 4.25
N LEU A 78 7.18 17.73 3.59
CA LEU A 78 6.38 16.55 3.84
C LEU A 78 6.30 16.19 5.33
N ARG A 79 5.08 16.12 5.84
CA ARG A 79 4.73 15.52 7.12
C ARG A 79 3.95 14.23 6.85
N VAL A 80 4.20 13.23 7.68
CA VAL A 80 3.62 11.89 7.54
C VAL A 80 2.95 11.54 8.86
N GLU A 81 1.65 11.26 8.80
CA GLU A 81 0.86 10.72 9.89
C GLU A 81 0.38 9.32 9.50
N ALA A 82 0.34 8.41 10.46
CA ALA A 82 0.01 7.01 10.23
C ALA A 82 -1.02 6.55 11.26
N PHE A 83 -2.12 5.97 10.79
CA PHE A 83 -3.21 5.48 11.61
C PHE A 83 -3.35 3.97 11.42
N ARG A 84 -3.39 3.25 12.54
CA ARG A 84 -3.54 1.80 12.57
C ARG A 84 -4.95 1.45 12.98
N THR A 85 -5.52 0.46 12.30
CA THR A 85 -6.76 -0.19 12.74
C THR A 85 -6.47 -1.41 13.59
N GLU A 86 -5.36 -2.12 13.32
CA GLU A 86 -4.90 -3.26 14.11
C GLU A 86 -4.19 -2.80 15.39
N ARG A 87 -4.35 -3.57 16.48
CA ARG A 87 -3.65 -3.33 17.75
C ARG A 87 -2.17 -3.74 17.70
N ASP A 88 -1.81 -4.63 16.79
CA ASP A 88 -0.44 -5.10 16.61
C ASP A 88 0.42 -4.03 15.95
N GLU A 89 1.44 -3.55 16.67
CA GLU A 89 2.35 -2.52 16.18
C GLU A 89 3.27 -2.99 15.05
N THR A 90 3.47 -4.30 14.93
CA THR A 90 4.28 -4.90 13.85
C THR A 90 3.58 -4.81 12.51
N CYS A 91 2.26 -4.62 12.51
CA CYS A 91 1.46 -4.43 11.32
C CYS A 91 1.60 -2.98 10.82
N PRO A 92 1.80 -2.79 9.50
CA PRO A 92 1.88 -1.46 8.92
C PRO A 92 0.54 -0.72 9.04
N PRO A 93 0.56 0.61 9.04
CA PRO A 93 -0.65 1.42 9.18
C PRO A 93 -1.61 1.23 8.00
N SER A 94 -2.89 1.04 8.30
CA SER A 94 -3.97 0.95 7.31
C SER A 94 -4.21 2.26 6.56
N VAL A 95 -3.97 3.39 7.22
CA VAL A 95 -4.13 4.72 6.63
C VAL A 95 -2.86 5.54 6.85
N ILE A 96 -2.31 6.04 5.77
CA ILE A 96 -1.15 6.94 5.78
C ILE A 96 -1.61 8.29 5.24
N VAL A 97 -1.30 9.36 5.95
CA VAL A 97 -1.65 10.73 5.57
C VAL A 97 -0.37 11.50 5.28
N LEU A 98 -0.26 12.03 4.07
CA LEU A 98 0.80 12.92 3.63
C LEU A 98 0.26 14.35 3.70
N SER A 99 0.91 15.22 4.47
CA SER A 99 0.50 16.62 4.59
C SER A 99 1.66 17.58 4.39
N GLY A 100 1.35 18.77 3.88
CA GLY A 100 2.33 19.85 3.68
C GLY A 100 2.02 21.09 4.53
N ASN A 101 2.79 22.15 4.35
CA ASN A 101 2.61 23.39 5.10
C ASN A 101 1.37 24.22 4.72
N LYS A 102 0.84 24.06 3.50
CA LYS A 102 -0.26 24.88 2.96
C LYS A 102 -1.61 24.14 2.93
N GLY A 103 -1.84 23.23 3.86
CA GLY A 103 -3.10 22.47 3.93
C GLY A 103 -3.28 21.38 2.88
N ALA A 104 -2.34 21.22 1.94
CA ALA A 104 -2.31 20.07 1.04
C ALA A 104 -2.21 18.78 1.88
N CYS A 105 -3.17 17.87 1.67
CA CYS A 105 -3.31 16.64 2.43
C CYS A 105 -3.78 15.53 1.49
N ILE A 106 -3.09 14.39 1.54
CA ILE A 106 -3.41 13.20 0.76
C ILE A 106 -3.50 12.03 1.71
N ARG A 107 -4.58 11.26 1.58
CA ARG A 107 -4.82 10.05 2.37
C ARG A 107 -4.62 8.83 1.48
N ILE A 108 -3.73 7.94 1.91
CA ILE A 108 -3.41 6.67 1.27
C ILE A 108 -4.01 5.57 2.13
N PHE A 109 -4.83 4.71 1.51
CA PHE A 109 -5.34 3.49 2.14
C PHE A 109 -4.38 2.35 1.80
N ALA A 110 -3.55 1.98 2.77
CA ALA A 110 -2.54 0.94 2.61
C ALA A 110 -3.16 -0.45 2.46
N ASP A 111 -4.40 -0.62 2.91
CA ASP A 111 -5.18 -1.87 2.78
C ASP A 111 -5.52 -2.21 1.32
N ASP A 112 -5.30 -1.32 0.35
CA ASP A 112 -5.47 -1.56 -1.09
C ASP A 112 -4.13 -1.46 -1.86
N LEU A 113 -3.04 -1.12 -1.16
CA LEU A 113 -1.72 -0.92 -1.76
C LEU A 113 -1.10 -2.29 -2.10
N LEU A 114 -0.97 -2.59 -3.39
CA LEU A 114 -0.50 -3.89 -3.85
C LEU A 114 1.02 -3.94 -3.95
N THR A 115 1.63 -2.88 -4.48
CA THR A 115 3.08 -2.80 -4.65
C THR A 115 3.57 -1.36 -4.69
N VAL A 116 4.85 -1.17 -4.37
CA VAL A 116 5.57 0.08 -4.51
C VAL A 116 6.73 -0.16 -5.46
N ARG A 117 6.76 0.55 -6.57
CA ARG A 117 7.84 0.49 -7.57
C ARG A 117 8.68 1.74 -7.50
N GLU A 118 9.97 1.59 -7.72
CA GLU A 118 10.94 2.69 -7.68
C GLU A 118 11.58 2.82 -9.05
N GLN A 119 11.72 4.05 -9.52
CA GLN A 119 12.38 4.40 -10.77
C GLN A 119 13.26 5.62 -10.53
N GLU A 120 14.52 5.52 -10.91
CA GLU A 120 15.45 6.64 -10.82
C GLU A 120 15.68 7.23 -12.21
N TYR A 121 15.52 8.53 -12.31
CA TYR A 121 15.79 9.33 -13.49
C TYR A 121 16.93 10.33 -13.19
N PRO A 122 17.55 10.93 -14.22
CA PRO A 122 18.61 11.92 -14.02
C PRO A 122 18.21 13.08 -13.10
N ASP A 123 16.96 13.57 -13.23
CA ASP A 123 16.50 14.79 -12.55
C ASP A 123 15.56 14.52 -11.37
N TYR A 124 15.07 13.29 -11.20
CA TYR A 124 14.14 12.96 -10.13
C TYR A 124 14.12 11.46 -9.78
N HIS A 125 13.63 11.17 -8.58
CA HIS A 125 13.23 9.82 -8.17
C HIS A 125 11.71 9.71 -8.21
N HIS A 126 11.23 8.60 -8.75
CA HIS A 126 9.81 8.33 -8.90
C HIS A 126 9.44 7.07 -8.11
N TYR A 127 8.47 7.19 -7.22
CA TYR A 127 7.89 6.08 -6.48
C TYR A 127 6.44 5.90 -6.95
N LEU A 128 6.14 4.75 -7.55
CA LEU A 128 4.83 4.41 -8.09
C LEU A 128 4.13 3.45 -7.13
N LEU A 129 3.00 3.88 -6.58
CA LEU A 129 2.16 3.11 -5.69
C LEU A 129 1.00 2.55 -6.49
N ASP A 130 0.98 1.24 -6.69
CA ASP A 130 -0.10 0.57 -7.39
C ASP A 130 -1.15 0.07 -6.39
N PHE A 131 -2.38 0.52 -6.57
CA PHE A 131 -3.53 0.07 -5.79
C PHE A 131 -4.34 -0.92 -6.60
N TRP A 132 -4.79 -1.99 -5.93
CA TRP A 132 -5.60 -3.01 -6.59
C TRP A 132 -6.72 -3.51 -5.70
N ASN A 133 -7.94 -3.40 -6.22
CA ASN A 133 -9.15 -3.82 -5.54
C ASN A 133 -9.94 -4.83 -6.39
N GLY A 134 -9.25 -5.85 -6.90
CA GLY A 134 -9.87 -6.87 -7.75
C GLY A 134 -10.14 -6.39 -9.19
N PHE A 135 -11.05 -7.08 -9.87
CA PHE A 135 -11.37 -6.79 -11.26
C PHE A 135 -12.63 -5.92 -11.35
N GLY A 136 -12.82 -5.18 -12.45
CA GLY A 136 -13.98 -4.29 -12.62
C GLY A 136 -15.33 -4.97 -12.34
N GLN A 137 -15.53 -6.17 -12.88
CA GLN A 137 -16.77 -6.95 -12.68
C GLN A 137 -16.85 -7.67 -11.31
N SER A 138 -15.80 -7.65 -10.51
CA SER A 138 -15.70 -8.37 -9.24
C SER A 138 -14.69 -7.70 -8.31
N PRO A 139 -15.01 -6.51 -7.77
CA PRO A 139 -14.15 -5.84 -6.81
C PRO A 139 -14.09 -6.63 -5.50
N ILE A 140 -12.97 -6.50 -4.79
CA ILE A 140 -12.81 -7.10 -3.46
C ILE A 140 -13.59 -6.27 -2.42
N ASN A 141 -13.59 -4.95 -2.59
CA ASN A 141 -14.30 -3.98 -1.77
C ASN A 141 -15.11 -3.03 -2.66
N ASN A 142 -16.45 -3.10 -2.62
CA ASN A 142 -17.31 -2.27 -3.46
C ASN A 142 -17.22 -0.75 -3.19
N TYR A 143 -16.60 -0.33 -2.07
CA TYR A 143 -16.45 1.08 -1.70
C TYR A 143 -15.12 1.70 -2.19
N ARG A 144 -14.30 0.94 -2.92
CA ARG A 144 -12.95 1.35 -3.36
C ARG A 144 -12.79 1.24 -4.88
N SER A 145 -11.96 2.10 -5.47
CA SER A 145 -11.68 2.07 -6.91
C SER A 145 -10.91 0.79 -7.31
N HIS A 146 -11.17 0.25 -8.50
CA HIS A 146 -10.61 -1.05 -8.96
C HIS A 146 -9.09 -1.04 -9.16
N TYR A 147 -8.57 -0.01 -9.83
CA TYR A 147 -7.14 0.22 -9.98
C TYR A 147 -6.87 1.72 -10.01
N ALA A 148 -5.90 2.13 -9.23
CA ALA A 148 -5.37 3.48 -9.22
C ALA A 148 -3.85 3.41 -9.07
N CYS A 149 -3.17 4.39 -9.64
CA CYS A 149 -1.75 4.59 -9.40
C CYS A 149 -1.56 5.97 -8.77
N LEU A 150 -0.74 6.02 -7.71
CA LEU A 150 -0.26 7.27 -7.13
C LEU A 150 1.24 7.35 -7.37
N ALA A 151 1.66 8.43 -8.02
CA ALA A 151 3.04 8.79 -8.23
C ALA A 151 3.51 9.72 -7.10
N ILE A 152 4.63 9.39 -6.46
CA ILE A 152 5.37 10.30 -5.60
C ILE A 152 6.68 10.61 -6.31
N THR A 153 6.89 11.87 -6.64
CA THR A 153 8.10 12.35 -7.31
C THR A 153 8.90 13.24 -6.37
N LYS A 154 10.19 12.95 -6.25
CA LYS A 154 11.18 13.77 -5.55
C LYS A 154 12.21 14.23 -6.57
N PHE A 155 12.18 15.50 -6.93
CA PHE A 155 13.22 16.08 -7.79
C PHE A 155 14.56 16.09 -7.07
N LYS A 156 15.62 15.87 -7.84
CA LYS A 156 17.00 16.04 -7.41
C LYS A 156 17.27 17.56 -7.37
N GLU A 157 17.92 18.01 -6.30
CA GLU A 157 18.38 19.39 -6.17
C GLU A 157 19.68 19.59 -6.96
#